data_AF-A0A8J5I5N2-F1
#
_entry.id   AF-A0A8J5I5N2-F1
#
_cell.length_a   1.000
_cell.length_b   1.000
_cell.length_c   1.000
_cell.angle_alpha   90.00
_cell.angle_beta   90.00
_cell.angle_gamma   90.00
#
_symmetry.space_group_name_H-M   'P 1'
#
loop_
_entity.id
_entity.type
_entity.pdbx_description
1 polymer ?
#
loop_
_entity_poly.entity_id
_entity_poly.type
_entity_poly.pdbx_seq_one_letter_code
_entity_poly.pdbx_strand_id
1 'polypeptide(L)'
;MSKKSNEEDLAEGYCFICKDGGNLRVCDFRNCLKAYHPDCLDKDPIFLESDECWTCGWHYCCICKRAAAIQCYCCPKSVCGTDSCIKEAVFVQVKKKAKGFCSHCLKLAILIEENKDVDSDGVRSV
;
A
#
# COMPACT_ATOMS: atom_id res chain seq x y z
N MET A 1 -32.10 -3.59 -0.80
CA MET A 1 -30.98 -4.07 -1.65
C MET A 1 -30.29 -2.84 -2.21
N SER A 2 -29.31 -2.30 -1.48
CA SER A 2 -28.62 -1.07 -1.88
C SER A 2 -27.58 -1.39 -2.94
N LYS A 3 -27.57 -0.62 -4.03
CA LYS A 3 -26.72 -0.77 -5.21
C LYS A 3 -25.24 -0.72 -4.82
N LYS A 4 -24.60 -1.89 -4.70
CA LYS A 4 -23.14 -2.06 -4.68
C LYS A 4 -22.67 -2.13 -6.13
N SER A 5 -22.66 -0.99 -6.83
CA SER A 5 -22.29 -0.95 -8.25
C SER A 5 -21.60 0.38 -8.56
N ASN A 6 -20.29 0.46 -8.22
CA ASN A 6 -19.28 1.27 -8.94
C ASN A 6 -17.85 1.20 -8.33
N GLU A 7 -17.67 0.80 -7.07
CA GLU A 7 -16.33 0.82 -6.43
C GLU A 7 -15.48 -0.42 -6.76
N GLU A 8 -16.10 -1.58 -6.96
CA GLU A 8 -15.40 -2.81 -7.35
C GLU A 8 -14.83 -2.73 -8.78
N ASP A 9 -15.53 -2.06 -9.71
CA ASP A 9 -15.05 -1.82 -11.08
C ASP A 9 -13.86 -0.84 -11.15
N LEU A 10 -13.69 -0.01 -10.11
CA LEU A 10 -12.59 0.96 -10.00
C LEU A 10 -11.43 0.45 -9.15
N ALA A 11 -11.60 -0.69 -8.47
CA ALA A 11 -10.57 -1.24 -7.60
C ALA A 11 -9.32 -1.62 -8.40
N GLU A 12 -8.15 -1.54 -7.75
CA GLU A 12 -6.91 -2.02 -8.35
C GLU A 12 -7.00 -3.53 -8.57
N GLY A 13 -6.85 -3.97 -9.83
CA GLY A 13 -6.87 -5.40 -10.20
C GLY A 13 -5.61 -6.18 -9.81
N TYR A 14 -4.81 -5.63 -8.88
CA TYR A 14 -3.56 -6.21 -8.42
C TYR A 14 -3.39 -6.01 -6.91
N CYS A 15 -2.70 -6.93 -6.26
CA CYS A 15 -2.35 -6.82 -4.86
C CYS A 15 -1.39 -5.66 -4.63
N PHE A 16 -1.72 -4.77 -3.70
CA PHE A 16 -0.88 -3.63 -3.39
C PHE A 16 0.42 -4.00 -2.66
N ILE A 17 0.62 -5.26 -2.28
CA ILE A 17 1.87 -5.80 -1.74
C ILE A 17 2.73 -6.41 -2.86
N CYS A 18 2.34 -7.56 -3.42
CA CYS A 18 3.17 -8.32 -4.36
C CYS A 18 3.08 -7.85 -5.82
N LYS A 19 2.08 -7.02 -6.17
CA LYS A 19 1.81 -6.51 -7.54
C LYS A 19 1.23 -7.53 -8.52
N ASP A 20 0.90 -8.72 -8.05
CA ASP A 20 0.21 -9.74 -8.84
C ASP A 20 -1.32 -9.64 -8.75
N GLY A 21 -2.01 -10.11 -9.78
CA GLY A 21 -3.47 -10.27 -9.79
C GLY A 21 -3.95 -11.52 -9.05
N GLY A 22 -5.23 -11.87 -9.20
CA GLY A 22 -5.83 -13.09 -8.64
C GLY A 22 -6.98 -12.80 -7.68
N ASN A 23 -7.10 -13.63 -6.64
CA ASN A 23 -8.17 -13.51 -5.64
C ASN A 23 -7.83 -12.42 -4.62
N LEU A 24 -8.46 -11.26 -4.75
CA LEU A 24 -8.13 -10.07 -3.99
C LEU A 24 -9.32 -9.57 -3.18
N ARG A 25 -9.06 -9.10 -1.97
CA ARG A 25 -10.01 -8.29 -1.19
C ARG A 25 -9.69 -6.82 -1.29
N VAL A 26 -10.70 -6.02 -1.63
CA VAL A 26 -10.62 -4.56 -1.67
C VAL A 26 -10.82 -3.99 -0.26
N CYS A 27 -10.09 -2.92 0.07
CA CYS A 27 -10.26 -2.22 1.33
C CYS A 27 -11.64 -1.54 1.41
N ASP A 28 -12.34 -1.70 2.54
CA ASP A 28 -13.67 -1.12 2.77
C ASP A 28 -13.63 0.36 3.22
N PHE A 29 -12.44 0.95 3.35
CA PHE A 29 -12.30 2.35 3.71
C PHE A 29 -12.74 3.24 2.56
N ARG A 30 -13.57 4.25 2.85
CA ARG A 30 -14.18 5.13 1.84
C ARG A 30 -13.17 5.63 0.79
N ASN A 31 -13.48 5.40 -0.48
CA ASN A 31 -12.67 5.79 -1.65
C ASN A 31 -11.27 5.13 -1.70
N CYS A 32 -11.03 4.05 -0.96
CA CYS A 32 -9.80 3.26 -1.05
C CYS A 32 -9.97 2.17 -2.09
N LEU A 33 -9.13 2.19 -3.12
CA LEU A 33 -9.17 1.23 -4.22
C LEU A 33 -8.08 0.16 -4.09
N LYS A 34 -7.44 0.06 -2.92
CA LYS A 34 -6.33 -0.88 -2.68
C LYS A 34 -6.87 -2.28 -2.46
N ALA A 35 -6.30 -3.24 -3.18
CA ALA A 35 -6.66 -4.66 -3.11
C ALA A 35 -5.50 -5.52 -2.60
N TYR A 36 -5.79 -6.66 -1.97
CA TYR A 36 -4.80 -7.50 -1.29
C TYR A 36 -5.16 -8.98 -1.35
N HIS A 37 -4.16 -9.86 -1.51
CA HIS A 37 -4.35 -11.29 -1.23
C HIS A 37 -4.42 -11.50 0.29
N PRO A 38 -5.23 -12.47 0.77
CA PRO A 38 -5.22 -12.89 2.17
C PRO A 38 -3.82 -13.29 2.66
N ASP A 39 -3.10 -14.09 1.86
CA ASP A 39 -1.76 -14.57 2.19
C ASP A 39 -0.76 -13.42 2.37
N CYS A 40 -0.81 -12.39 1.52
CA CYS A 40 0.06 -11.22 1.68
C CYS A 40 -0.24 -10.39 2.94
N LEU A 41 -1.38 -10.63 3.60
CA LEU A 41 -1.79 -10.00 4.86
C LEU A 41 -1.69 -10.94 6.06
N ASP A 42 -1.15 -12.15 5.88
CA ASP A 42 -1.16 -13.23 6.88
C ASP A 42 -2.59 -13.53 7.38
N LYS A 43 -3.56 -13.59 6.46
CA LYS A 43 -4.98 -13.87 6.72
C LYS A 43 -5.41 -15.19 6.08
N ASP A 44 -6.37 -15.86 6.73
CA ASP A 44 -7.01 -17.06 6.19
C ASP A 44 -7.83 -16.76 4.92
N PRO A 45 -7.95 -17.68 3.95
CA PRO A 45 -8.77 -17.48 2.75
C PRO A 45 -10.22 -17.06 3.00
N ILE A 46 -10.83 -17.46 4.13
CA ILE A 46 -12.19 -17.05 4.55
C ILE A 46 -12.30 -15.52 4.66
N PHE A 47 -11.18 -14.81 4.82
CA PHE A 47 -11.11 -13.35 4.77
C PHE A 47 -11.71 -12.74 3.51
N LEU A 48 -11.69 -13.44 2.37
CA LEU A 48 -12.31 -12.96 1.12
C LEU A 48 -13.84 -12.97 1.20
N GLU A 49 -14.42 -13.91 1.94
CA GLU A 49 -15.86 -14.14 2.03
C GLU A 49 -16.50 -13.42 3.23
N SER A 50 -15.68 -12.87 4.12
CA SER A 50 -16.11 -12.19 5.32
C SER A 50 -16.83 -10.86 5.02
N ASP A 51 -18.06 -10.71 5.52
CA ASP A 51 -18.81 -9.45 5.50
C ASP A 51 -18.31 -8.40 6.51
N GLU A 52 -17.39 -8.75 7.43
CA GLU A 52 -16.83 -7.79 8.39
C GLU A 52 -16.06 -6.68 7.68
N CYS A 53 -16.32 -5.41 7.99
CA CYS A 53 -15.61 -4.27 7.40
C CYS A 53 -14.11 -4.28 7.76
N TRP A 54 -13.25 -4.13 6.75
CA TRP A 54 -11.80 -4.13 6.91
C TRP A 54 -11.12 -2.92 6.28
N THR A 55 -10.28 -2.26 7.08
CA THR A 55 -9.43 -1.14 6.63
C THR A 55 -7.98 -1.59 6.51
N CYS A 56 -7.38 -1.38 5.34
CA CYS A 56 -6.01 -1.80 5.07
C CYS A 56 -4.97 -0.95 5.80
N GLY A 57 -3.75 -1.50 5.93
CA GLY A 57 -2.63 -0.86 6.62
C GLY A 57 -2.22 0.50 6.06
N TRP A 58 -2.59 0.82 4.81
CA TRP A 58 -2.29 2.09 4.17
C TRP A 58 -2.88 3.31 4.90
N HIS A 59 -3.93 3.10 5.69
CA HIS A 59 -4.59 4.14 6.49
C HIS A 59 -3.99 4.34 7.89
N TYR A 60 -3.02 3.52 8.29
CA TYR A 60 -2.45 3.53 9.64
C TYR A 60 -0.92 3.66 9.61
N CYS A 61 -0.39 4.54 10.47
CA CYS A 61 1.03 4.73 10.66
C CYS A 61 1.72 3.40 10.96
N CYS A 62 2.72 3.02 10.16
CA CYS A 62 3.42 1.76 10.34
C CYS A 62 4.12 1.65 11.71
N ILE A 63 4.51 2.77 12.31
CA ILE A 63 5.20 2.86 13.60
C ILE A 63 4.19 2.86 14.76
N CYS A 64 3.31 3.86 14.85
CA CYS A 64 2.48 4.09 16.03
C CYS A 64 1.01 3.69 15.86
N LYS A 65 0.61 3.16 14.69
CA LYS A 65 -0.74 2.71 14.34
C LYS A 65 -1.85 3.78 14.36
N ARG A 66 -1.56 5.04 14.69
CA ARG A 66 -2.49 6.18 14.50
C ARG A 66 -2.80 6.40 13.01
N ALA A 67 -3.86 7.16 12.71
CA ALA A 67 -4.24 7.52 11.35
C ALA A 67 -3.06 8.10 10.55
N ALA A 68 -2.88 7.59 9.34
CA ALA A 68 -1.84 8.04 8.43
C ALA A 68 -2.18 9.41 7.82
N ALA A 69 -1.16 10.26 7.72
CA ALA A 69 -1.23 11.54 7.04
C ALA A 69 -0.42 11.55 5.73
N ILE A 70 0.56 10.65 5.61
CA ILE A 70 1.41 10.51 4.43
C ILE A 70 1.47 9.04 4.05
N GLN A 71 0.99 8.73 2.85
CA GLN A 71 0.94 7.37 2.33
C GLN A 71 1.99 7.09 1.25
N CYS A 72 2.54 5.88 1.22
CA CYS A 72 3.44 5.49 0.13
C CYS A 72 2.64 5.29 -1.15
N TYR A 73 3.17 5.77 -2.28
CA TYR A 73 2.58 5.51 -3.60
C TYR A 73 2.60 4.02 -3.96
N CYS A 74 3.66 3.30 -3.57
CA CYS A 74 3.98 2.01 -4.13
C CYS A 74 3.73 0.84 -3.18
N CYS A 75 3.49 1.06 -1.89
CA CYS A 75 3.26 -0.03 -0.94
C CYS A 75 2.33 0.40 0.21
N PRO A 76 1.89 -0.54 1.06
CA PRO A 76 0.98 -0.22 2.16
C PRO A 76 1.61 0.60 3.29
N LYS A 77 2.92 0.88 3.27
CA LYS A 77 3.56 1.71 4.30
C LYS A 77 3.02 3.13 4.25
N SER A 78 2.67 3.65 5.42
CA SER A 78 2.27 5.04 5.62
C SER A 78 2.67 5.50 7.01
N VAL A 79 2.68 6.82 7.23
CA VAL A 79 3.05 7.43 8.52
C VAL A 79 2.04 8.51 8.92
N CYS A 80 1.87 8.68 10.23
CA CYS A 80 1.10 9.81 10.76
C CYS A 80 1.87 11.12 10.61
N GLY A 81 1.20 12.25 10.85
CA GLY A 81 1.78 13.59 10.66
C GLY A 81 2.77 14.04 11.74
N THR A 82 3.19 13.15 12.66
CA THR A 82 4.14 13.51 13.72
C THR A 82 5.57 13.41 13.20
N ASP A 83 6.38 14.43 13.45
CA ASP A 83 7.78 14.49 13.04
C ASP A 83 8.62 13.28 13.47
N SER A 84 8.35 12.71 14.65
CA SER A 84 9.07 11.51 15.13
C SER A 84 8.88 10.32 14.19
N CYS A 85 7.63 9.97 13.87
CA CYS A 85 7.33 8.87 12.95
C CYS A 85 7.79 9.14 11.52
N ILE A 86 7.71 10.39 11.04
CA ILE A 86 8.17 10.75 9.68
C ILE A 86 9.69 10.54 9.57
N LYS A 87 10.45 11.02 10.56
CA LYS A 87 11.93 10.87 10.60
C LYS A 87 12.35 9.42 10.77
N GLU A 88 11.73 8.69 11.70
CA GLU A 88 12.04 7.29 11.98
C GLU A 88 11.76 6.38 10.77
N ALA A 89 10.64 6.60 10.06
CA ALA A 89 10.33 5.82 8.86
C ALA A 89 11.20 6.19 7.65
N VAL A 90 12.00 7.26 7.75
CA VAL A 90 12.78 7.84 6.64
C VAL A 90 11.87 8.07 5.42
N PHE A 91 10.71 8.67 5.67
CA PHE A 91 9.68 8.87 4.67
C PHE A 91 9.93 10.15 3.87
N VAL A 92 9.90 10.06 2.55
CA VAL A 92 10.09 11.22 1.68
C VAL A 92 8.75 11.64 1.11
N GLN A 93 8.25 12.80 1.53
CA GLN A 93 6.99 13.35 1.06
C GLN A 93 7.16 14.03 -0.31
N VAL A 94 6.26 13.76 -1.25
CA VAL A 94 6.30 14.37 -2.59
C VAL A 94 5.37 15.58 -2.62
N LYS A 95 5.95 16.79 -2.69
CA LYS A 95 5.23 18.09 -2.61
C LYS A 95 4.42 18.22 -1.30
N LYS A 96 3.50 19.19 -1.23
CA LYS A 96 2.52 19.35 -0.13
C LYS A 96 1.34 18.36 -0.22
N LYS A 97 1.55 17.16 -0.76
CA LYS A 97 0.49 16.12 -0.89
C LYS A 97 0.55 15.16 0.29
N ALA A 98 -0.57 14.52 0.61
CA ALA A 98 -0.63 13.42 1.58
C ALA A 98 0.06 12.13 1.08
N LYS A 99 0.99 12.19 0.12
CA LYS A 99 1.62 11.01 -0.47
C LYS A 99 3.13 11.19 -0.64
N GLY A 100 3.85 10.08 -0.63
CA GLY A 100 5.31 10.06 -0.77
C GLY A 100 5.86 8.66 -1.02
N PHE A 101 7.13 8.47 -0.70
CA PHE A 101 7.83 7.20 -0.79
C PHE A 101 8.41 6.80 0.57
N CYS A 102 8.25 5.53 0.94
CA CYS A 102 9.07 4.96 1.99
C CYS A 102 10.51 4.78 1.45
N SER A 103 11.47 4.61 2.35
CA SER A 103 12.89 4.47 1.98
C SER A 103 13.16 3.38 0.94
N HIS A 104 12.49 2.23 1.02
CA HIS A 104 12.65 1.13 0.07
C HIS A 104 12.06 1.49 -1.30
N CYS A 105 10.80 1.94 -1.37
CA CYS A 105 10.19 2.29 -2.66
C CYS A 105 10.86 3.49 -3.33
N LEU A 106 11.44 4.42 -2.58
CA LEU A 106 12.22 5.50 -3.16
C LEU A 106 13.48 4.97 -3.85
N LYS A 107 14.20 4.03 -3.22
CA LYS A 107 15.37 3.39 -3.83
C LYS A 107 15.00 2.69 -5.14
N LEU A 108 13.91 1.92 -5.13
CA LEU A 108 13.41 1.25 -6.34
C LEU A 108 13.03 2.26 -7.43
N ALA A 109 12.34 3.35 -7.08
CA ALA A 109 12.00 4.39 -8.05
C ALA A 109 13.26 4.99 -8.70
N ILE A 110 14.31 5.28 -7.92
CA ILE A 110 15.58 5.80 -8.46
C ILE A 110 16.26 4.77 -9.38
N LEU A 111 16.28 3.49 -8.99
CA LEU A 111 16.88 2.43 -9.81
C LEU A 111 16.18 2.29 -11.17
N ILE A 112 14.85 2.43 -11.21
CA ILE A 112 14.05 2.43 -12.44
C ILE A 112 14.40 3.64 -13.31
N GLU A 113 14.44 4.84 -12.74
CA GLU A 113 14.78 6.07 -13.49
C GLU A 113 16.21 6.03 -14.07
N GLU A 114 17.14 5.36 -13.37
CA GLU A 114 18.51 5.15 -13.85
C GLU A 114 18.64 3.95 -14.81
N ASN A 115 17.55 3.26 -15.13
CA ASN A 115 17.47 2.08 -16.01
C ASN A 115 18.51 1.00 -15.65
N LYS A 116 18.67 0.74 -14.35
CA LYS A 116 19.58 -0.29 -13.83
C LYS A 116 18.89 -1.65 -13.86
N ASP A 117 19.55 -2.65 -14.45
CA ASP A 117 19.06 -4.04 -14.46
C ASP A 117 19.37 -4.72 -13.12
N VAL A 118 18.48 -4.52 -12.16
CA VAL A 118 18.57 -5.01 -10.79
C VAL A 118 17.24 -5.60 -10.34
N ASP A 119 17.29 -6.61 -9.47
CA ASP A 119 16.11 -7.21 -8.87
C ASP A 119 15.42 -6.30 -7.84
N SER A 120 14.36 -6.82 -7.21
CA SER A 120 13.55 -6.06 -6.23
C SER A 120 14.31 -5.70 -4.94
N ASP A 121 15.50 -6.26 -4.72
CA ASP A 121 16.41 -5.92 -3.62
C ASP A 121 17.54 -4.97 -4.06
N GLY A 122 17.62 -4.65 -5.35
CA GLY A 122 18.64 -3.80 -5.94
C GLY A 122 19.95 -4.54 -6.25
N VAL A 123 19.93 -5.87 -6.33
CA VAL A 123 21.08 -6.70 -6.73
C VAL A 123 21.06 -6.86 -8.25
N ARG A 124 22.22 -6.79 -8.91
CA ARG A 124 22.30 -6.97 -10.37
C ARG A 124 21.84 -8.37 -10.76
N SER A 125 20.90 -8.44 -11.69
CA SER A 125 20.60 -9.67 -12.42
C SER A 125 21.88 -10.09 -13.14
N VAL A 126 22.44 -11.24 -12.76
CA VAL A 126 23.65 -11.80 -13.38
C VAL A 126 23.38 -12.35 -14.77
#